data_AF-A0A8K2A8Q2-F1
#
_entry.id   AF-A0A8K2A8Q2-F1
#
_cell.length_a   1.000
_cell.length_b   1.000
_cell.length_c   1.000
_cell.angle_alpha   90.00
_cell.angle_beta   90.00
_cell.angle_gamma   90.00
#
_symmetry.space_group_name_H-M   'P 1'
#
loop_
_entity.id
_entity.type
_entity.pdbx_description
1 polymer ?
#
loop_
_entity_poly.entity_id
_entity_poly.type
_entity_poly.pdbx_seq_one_letter_code
_entity_poly.pdbx_strand_id
1 'polypeptide(L)'
;MSTLAIVEAFRDLPDTRREAGRRHELALCLALFTLAVSAGCRGFLAMGDWLNSYRDELVEWFAPPKNRLPSYSTIRRALLKLDYAAYSDPI
;
A
#
# COMPACT_ATOMS: atom_id res chain seq x y z
N MET A 1 11.76 -7.09 14.49
CA MET A 1 10.30 -6.88 14.48
C MET A 1 9.71 -7.81 13.45
N SER A 2 8.66 -8.56 13.79
CA SER A 2 7.93 -9.37 12.80
C SER A 2 7.30 -8.44 11.79
N THR A 3 7.50 -8.69 10.50
CA THR A 3 6.76 -7.97 9.45
C THR A 3 5.29 -8.42 9.50
N LEU A 4 4.37 -7.49 9.27
CA LEU A 4 2.94 -7.79 9.20
C LEU A 4 2.66 -8.76 8.06
N ALA A 5 1.84 -9.78 8.29
CA ALA A 5 1.51 -10.81 7.30
C ALA A 5 0.94 -10.22 5.99
N ILE A 6 0.19 -9.12 6.08
CA ILE A 6 -0.35 -8.44 4.89
C ILE A 6 0.73 -7.77 4.04
N VAL A 7 1.86 -7.36 4.64
CA VAL A 7 3.00 -6.81 3.89
C VAL A 7 3.83 -7.94 3.29
N GLU A 8 4.02 -9.04 4.04
CA GLU A 8 4.67 -10.26 3.56
C GLU A 8 4.00 -10.81 2.30
N ALA A 9 2.66 -10.85 2.26
CA ALA A 9 1.88 -11.33 1.13
C ALA A 9 2.19 -10.62 -0.20
N PHE A 10 2.76 -9.41 -0.15
CA PHE A 10 3.08 -8.61 -1.33
C PHE A 10 4.58 -8.35 -1.52
N ARG A 11 5.45 -8.96 -0.70
CA ARG A 11 6.89 -8.65 -0.68
C ARG A 11 7.58 -8.97 -1.99
N ASP A 12 7.26 -10.10 -2.60
CA ASP A 12 7.97 -10.63 -3.76
C ASP A 12 7.42 -10.10 -5.09
N LEU A 13 6.43 -9.21 -5.04
CA LEU A 13 5.87 -8.61 -6.25
C LEU A 13 6.88 -7.66 -6.90
N PRO A 14 7.10 -7.79 -8.23
CA PRO A 14 8.02 -6.92 -8.94
C PRO A 14 7.52 -5.47 -8.95
N ASP A 15 8.38 -4.55 -8.52
CA ASP A 15 8.09 -3.11 -8.56
C ASP A 15 8.62 -2.48 -9.86
N THR A 16 7.76 -2.43 -10.88
CA THR A 16 8.10 -1.86 -12.20
C THR A 16 8.13 -0.32 -12.21
N ARG A 17 7.87 0.34 -11.07
CA ARG A 17 7.90 1.80 -10.98
C ARG A 17 9.36 2.28 -11.06
N ARG A 18 9.58 3.42 -11.73
CA ARG A 18 10.88 4.12 -11.70
C ARG A 18 11.33 4.40 -10.27
N GLU A 19 12.64 4.43 -10.00
CA GLU A 19 13.21 4.66 -8.66
C GLU A 19 12.65 5.90 -7.95
N ALA A 20 12.49 7.02 -8.66
CA ALA A 20 11.89 8.25 -8.10
C ALA A 20 10.43 8.07 -7.61
N GLY A 21 9.75 7.01 -8.04
CA GLY A 21 8.40 6.60 -7.65
C GLY A 21 8.35 5.58 -6.51
N ARG A 22 9.49 5.07 -6.04
CA ARG A 22 9.61 4.00 -5.04
C ARG A 22 9.88 4.51 -3.62
N ARG A 23 9.56 5.77 -3.33
CA ARG A 23 9.66 6.33 -1.95
C ARG A 23 8.84 5.55 -0.91
N HIS A 24 7.77 4.91 -1.36
CA HIS A 24 6.98 3.96 -0.58
C HIS A 24 7.03 2.62 -1.29
N GLU A 25 7.41 1.58 -0.54
CA GLU A 25 7.45 0.19 -1.02
C GLU A 25 6.12 -0.24 -1.63
N LEU A 26 6.18 -1.07 -2.67
CA LEU A 26 4.97 -1.55 -3.36
C LEU A 26 4.08 -2.34 -2.39
N ALA A 27 4.68 -3.21 -1.59
CA ALA A 27 3.98 -4.01 -0.59
C ALA A 27 3.19 -3.16 0.43
N LEU A 28 3.77 -2.04 0.88
CA LEU A 28 3.07 -1.10 1.77
C LEU A 28 1.85 -0.46 1.08
N CYS A 29 2.00 -0.03 -0.18
CA CYS A 29 0.88 0.54 -0.94
C CYS A 29 -0.26 -0.47 -1.12
N LEU A 30 0.06 -1.73 -1.41
CA LEU A 30 -0.93 -2.80 -1.60
C LEU A 30 -1.59 -3.20 -0.29
N ALA A 31 -0.83 -3.31 0.80
CA ALA A 31 -1.38 -3.59 2.12
C ALA A 31 -2.39 -2.52 2.57
N LEU A 32 -2.04 -1.23 2.44
CA LEU A 32 -2.93 -0.13 2.78
C LEU A 32 -4.17 -0.08 1.89
N PHE A 33 -4.02 -0.38 0.60
CA PHE A 33 -5.15 -0.48 -0.33
C PHE A 33 -6.11 -1.60 0.08
N THR A 34 -5.59 -2.80 0.37
CA THR A 34 -6.37 -3.96 0.80
C THR A 34 -7.11 -3.69 2.10
N LEU A 35 -6.45 -3.06 3.08
CA LEU A 35 -7.10 -2.66 4.33
C LEU A 35 -8.21 -1.64 4.12
N ALA A 36 -7.97 -0.60 3.32
CA ALA A 36 -8.99 0.42 3.05
C ALA A 36 -10.22 -0.18 2.34
N VAL A 37 -10.02 -1.05 1.36
CA VAL A 37 -11.13 -1.76 0.69
C VAL A 37 -11.88 -2.66 1.69
N SER A 38 -11.15 -3.37 2.55
CA SER A 38 -11.73 -4.21 3.60
C SER A 38 -12.50 -3.41 4.65
N ALA A 39 -12.07 -2.18 4.92
CA ALA A 39 -12.76 -1.20 5.77
C ALA A 39 -13.99 -0.55 5.09
N GLY A 40 -14.31 -0.94 3.85
CA GLY A 40 -15.48 -0.46 3.13
C GLY A 40 -15.26 0.83 2.34
N CYS A 41 -14.03 1.31 2.19
CA CYS A 41 -13.75 2.52 1.40
C CYS A 41 -14.10 2.31 -0.08
N ARG A 42 -15.04 3.11 -0.59
CA ARG A 42 -15.44 3.08 -2.01
C ARG A 42 -14.71 4.16 -2.80
N GLY A 43 -13.59 3.76 -3.42
CA GLY A 43 -12.78 4.62 -4.28
C GLY A 43 -11.66 5.38 -3.55
N PHE A 44 -10.84 6.08 -4.34
CA PHE A 44 -9.57 6.65 -3.85
C PHE A 44 -9.72 7.84 -2.90
N LEU A 45 -10.79 8.64 -3.02
CA LEU A 45 -11.03 9.77 -2.12
C LEU A 45 -11.40 9.27 -0.72
N ALA A 46 -12.35 8.34 -0.63
CA ALA A 46 -12.73 7.71 0.64
C ALA A 46 -11.54 7.00 1.31
N MET A 47 -10.67 6.35 0.53
CA MET A 47 -9.42 5.81 1.05
C MET A 47 -8.47 6.91 1.56
N GLY A 48 -8.38 8.04 0.86
CA GLY A 48 -7.59 9.19 1.31
C GLY A 48 -8.05 9.73 2.66
N ASP A 49 -9.36 9.84 2.85
CA ASP A 49 -9.95 10.25 4.13
C ASP A 49 -9.65 9.21 5.21
N TRP A 50 -9.85 7.92 4.91
CA TRP A 50 -9.54 6.82 5.84
C TRP A 50 -8.06 6.79 6.27
N LEU A 51 -7.12 6.96 5.33
CA LEU A 51 -5.69 7.05 5.64
C LEU A 51 -5.33 8.23 6.53
N ASN A 52 -6.09 9.34 6.43
CA ASN A 52 -5.91 10.50 7.30
C ASN A 52 -6.53 10.27 8.68
N SER A 53 -7.72 9.66 8.74
CA SER A 53 -8.45 9.39 9.98
C SER A 53 -7.70 8.40 10.89
N TYR A 54 -7.06 7.39 10.32
CA TYR A 54 -6.32 6.35 11.06
C TYR A 54 -4.81 6.49 10.92
N ARG A 55 -4.33 7.71 10.66
CA ARG A 55 -2.92 7.96 10.34
C ARG A 55 -1.98 7.44 11.40
N ASP A 56 -2.27 7.71 12.67
CA ASP A 56 -1.36 7.47 13.77
C ASP A 56 -1.25 5.96 14.03
N GLU A 57 -2.36 5.24 14.05
CA GLU A 57 -2.39 3.78 14.19
C GLU A 57 -1.69 3.09 13.01
N LEU A 58 -1.94 3.55 11.78
CA LEU A 58 -1.29 3.00 10.59
C LEU A 58 0.22 3.28 10.58
N VAL A 59 0.66 4.44 11.06
CA VAL A 59 2.10 4.73 11.21
C VAL A 59 2.72 3.84 12.29
N GLU A 60 2.04 3.64 13.41
CA GLU A 60 2.49 2.76 14.49
C GLU A 60 2.64 1.31 13.99
N TRP A 61 1.64 0.77 13.31
CA TRP A 61 1.65 -0.63 12.88
C TRP A 61 2.60 -0.89 11.71
N PHE A 62 2.64 -0.01 10.71
CA PHE A 62 3.43 -0.23 9.50
C PHE A 62 4.85 0.34 9.59
N ALA A 63 5.12 1.24 10.54
CA ALA A 63 6.40 1.93 10.72
C ALA A 63 7.05 2.40 9.40
N PRO A 64 6.32 3.13 8.52
CA PRO A 64 6.83 3.49 7.21
C PRO A 64 8.02 4.45 7.31
N PRO A 65 8.93 4.49 6.32
CA PRO A 65 10.08 5.39 6.35
C PRO A 65 9.67 6.85 6.63
N LYS A 66 10.35 7.48 7.58
CA LYS A 66 10.10 8.87 8.02
C LYS A 66 8.68 9.10 8.56
N ASN A 67 7.98 8.05 9.02
CA ASN A 67 6.62 8.09 9.52
C ASN A 67 5.63 8.68 8.50
N ARG A 68 5.88 8.45 7.20
CA ARG A 68 5.06 8.97 6.11
C ARG A 68 4.33 7.83 5.40
N LEU A 69 3.00 7.85 5.50
CA LEU A 69 2.13 7.00 4.69
C LEU A 69 2.09 7.51 3.23
N PRO A 70 1.94 6.62 2.24
CA PRO A 70 1.66 7.02 0.88
C PRO A 70 0.31 7.74 0.79
N SER A 71 0.23 8.78 -0.03
CA SER A 71 -1.04 9.41 -0.39
C SER A 71 -1.92 8.46 -1.22
N TYR A 72 -3.23 8.71 -1.28
CA TYR A 72 -4.12 7.96 -2.18
C TYR A 72 -3.65 8.01 -3.64
N SER A 73 -3.09 9.15 -4.07
CA SER A 73 -2.54 9.34 -5.42
C SER A 73 -1.27 8.52 -5.66
N THR A 74 -0.50 8.23 -4.61
CA THR A 74 0.66 7.33 -4.65
C THR A 74 0.21 5.88 -4.78
N ILE A 75 -0.76 5.46 -3.96
CA ILE A 75 -1.35 4.11 -4.04
C ILE A 75 -1.98 3.88 -5.41
N ARG A 76 -2.79 4.83 -5.91
CA ARG A 76 -3.37 4.75 -7.27
C ARG A 76 -2.32 4.55 -8.35
N ARG A 77 -1.20 5.29 -8.29
CA ARG A 77 -0.10 5.14 -9.26
C ARG A 77 0.60 3.79 -9.14
N ALA A 78 0.70 3.23 -7.93
CA ALA A 78 1.24 1.89 -7.74
C ALA A 78 0.35 0.84 -8.41
N LEU A 79 -0.96 0.90 -8.19
CA LEU A 79 -1.93 0.00 -8.81
C LEU A 79 -1.92 0.09 -10.35
N LEU A 80 -1.81 1.30 -10.92
CA LEU A 80 -1.74 1.49 -12.38
C LEU A 80 -0.46 0.96 -13.04
N LYS A 81 0.57 0.65 -12.25
CA LYS A 81 1.86 0.12 -12.72
C LYS A 81 2.14 -1.28 -12.20
N LEU A 82 1.18 -1.87 -11.51
CA LEU A 82 1.30 -3.21 -10.96
C LEU A 82 1.41 -4.22 -12.11
N ASP A 83 2.35 -5.15 -11.99
CA ASP A 83 2.37 -6.32 -12.85
C ASP A 83 1.19 -7.23 -12.47
N TYR A 84 0.17 -7.23 -13.32
CA TYR A 84 -1.06 -7.97 -13.05
C TYR A 84 -0.83 -9.48 -13.08
N ALA A 85 0.08 -9.98 -13.92
CA ALA A 85 0.36 -11.41 -14.00
C ALA A 85 0.96 -11.89 -12.68
N ALA A 86 1.98 -11.18 -12.18
CA ALA A 86 2.59 -11.50 -10.88
C ALA A 86 1.61 -11.31 -9.71
N TYR A 87 0.71 -10.32 -9.78
CA TYR A 87 -0.27 -10.06 -8.72
C TYR A 87 -1.40 -11.08 -8.64
N SER A 88 -1.83 -11.62 -9.78
CA SER A 88 -2.96 -12.56 -9.89
C SER A 88 -2.55 -14.02 -9.91
N ASP A 89 -1.25 -14.31 -9.82
CA ASP A 89 -0.72 -15.66 -9.77
C ASP A 89 -1.36 -16.38 -8.56
N PRO A 90 -2.06 -17.52 -8.77
CA PRO A 90 -2.61 -18.28 -7.67
C PRO A 90 -1.46 -18.76 -6.77
N ILE A 91 -1.42 -18.26 -5.54
CA ILE A 91 -0.56 -18.76 -4.46
C ILE A 91 -0.81 -20.25 -4.24
#